data_AF-A0A8T0I0P2-F1
#
_entry.id   AF-A0A8T0I0P2-F1
#
_cell.length_a   1.000
_cell.length_b   1.000
_cell.length_c   1.000
_cell.angle_alpha   90.00
_cell.angle_beta   90.00
_cell.angle_gamma   90.00
#
_symmetry.space_group_name_H-M   'P 1'
#
loop_
_entity.id
_entity.type
_entity.pdbx_description
1 polymer ?
#
loop_
_entity_poly.entity_id
_entity_poly.type
_entity_poly.pdbx_seq_one_letter_code
_entity_poly.pdbx_strand_id
1 'polypeptide(L)'
;MATTATPAATTATAVQLPLGQADLADCIEWQSVECLNENGNHTFVNALKQGYREDNGLHLESDADEQLLLFIPFNQVVKLHSLIIRGPPEEGPRTLKLFANRPNMGFSNVTDYPANDTVVASLENLEGKPIPLKYVKFQNVRR
;
A
#
# COMPACT_ATOMS: atom_id res chain seq x y z
N MET A 1 -35.56 29.92 20.68
CA MET A 1 -35.61 28.84 19.67
C MET A 1 -34.18 28.56 19.27
N ALA A 2 -33.58 27.55 19.90
CA ALA A 2 -32.19 27.15 19.69
C ALA A 2 -32.12 26.07 18.62
N THR A 3 -31.14 26.17 17.71
CA THR A 3 -30.43 25.01 17.13
C THR A 3 -28.98 25.43 16.88
N THR A 4 -28.10 24.81 17.65
CA THR A 4 -26.65 24.75 17.54
C THR A 4 -26.21 23.55 16.68
N ALA A 5 -24.91 23.53 16.35
CA ALA A 5 -24.08 22.36 16.02
C ALA A 5 -24.25 21.76 14.59
N THR A 6 -23.23 21.40 13.79
CA THR A 6 -21.75 21.31 13.85
C THR A 6 -21.29 21.06 12.40
N PRO A 7 -20.14 21.54 11.90
CA PRO A 7 -19.57 20.99 10.66
C PRO A 7 -19.14 19.54 10.90
N ALA A 8 -19.66 18.62 10.10
CA ALA A 8 -19.27 17.21 10.12
C ALA A 8 -17.76 17.11 9.91
N ALA A 9 -17.02 16.81 10.98
CA ALA A 9 -15.67 16.34 10.87
C ALA A 9 -15.73 14.97 10.19
N THR A 10 -15.42 14.92 8.90
CA THR A 10 -15.06 13.69 8.21
C THR A 10 -13.90 13.10 9.00
N THR A 11 -14.21 12.09 9.81
CA THR A 11 -13.23 11.33 10.58
C THR A 11 -12.29 10.70 9.57
N ALA A 12 -11.15 11.37 9.34
CA ALA A 12 -9.99 10.75 8.73
C ALA A 12 -9.62 9.58 9.63
N THR A 13 -9.97 8.37 9.19
CA THR A 13 -9.62 7.14 9.89
C THR A 13 -8.11 7.02 9.80
N ALA A 14 -7.40 7.62 10.77
CA ALA A 14 -5.95 7.54 10.86
C ALA A 14 -5.55 6.06 10.73
N VAL A 15 -4.58 5.78 9.86
CA VAL A 15 -3.99 4.45 9.73
C VAL A 15 -3.49 4.04 11.11
N GLN A 16 -4.16 3.07 11.75
CA GLN A 16 -3.75 2.58 13.06
C GLN A 16 -2.50 1.72 12.88
N LEU A 17 -1.35 2.38 12.96
CA LEU A 17 -0.06 1.70 12.99
C LEU A 17 0.02 0.85 14.28
N PRO A 18 0.47 -0.40 14.20
CA PRO A 18 0.67 -1.20 15.39
C PRO A 18 1.67 -0.53 16.34
N LEU A 19 1.48 -0.72 17.65
CA LEU A 19 2.33 -0.11 18.67
C LEU A 19 3.82 -0.45 18.41
N GLY A 20 4.66 0.58 18.26
CA GLY A 20 6.10 0.43 18.01
C GLY A 20 6.50 0.31 16.54
N GLN A 21 5.58 0.49 15.60
CA GLN A 21 5.88 0.56 14.16
C GLN A 21 5.71 1.98 13.64
N ALA A 22 6.62 2.37 12.75
CA ALA A 22 6.61 3.67 12.08
C ALA A 22 6.17 3.50 10.62
N ASP A 23 5.55 4.55 10.07
CA ASP A 23 5.21 4.60 8.66
C ASP A 23 6.50 4.80 7.84
N LEU A 24 6.63 4.06 6.75
CA LEU A 24 7.83 4.07 5.92
C LEU A 24 7.75 5.09 4.77
N ALA A 25 6.66 5.86 4.65
CA ALA A 25 6.46 6.80 3.53
C ALA A 25 7.58 7.84 3.39
N ASP A 26 8.20 8.25 4.50
CA ASP A 26 9.34 9.18 4.50
C ASP A 26 10.64 8.53 3.97
N CYS A 27 10.77 7.21 4.11
CA CYS A 27 11.91 6.44 3.62
C CYS A 27 11.79 6.08 2.13
N ILE A 28 10.64 6.30 1.49
CA ILE A 28 10.38 5.94 0.09
C ILE A 28 11.09 6.93 -0.84
N GLU A 29 11.77 6.41 -1.86
CA GLU A 29 12.39 7.18 -2.92
C GLU A 29 11.37 7.46 -4.03
N TRP A 30 10.49 8.44 -3.82
CA TRP A 30 9.38 8.79 -4.73
C TRP A 30 9.79 9.00 -6.20
N GLN A 31 11.03 9.41 -6.47
CA GLN A 31 11.52 9.64 -7.83
C GLN A 31 11.74 8.35 -8.64
N SER A 32 11.95 7.23 -7.95
CA SER A 32 12.17 5.92 -8.55
C SER A 32 11.01 4.95 -8.28
N VAL A 33 9.94 5.42 -7.64
CA VAL A 33 8.72 4.61 -7.50
C VAL A 33 8.10 4.48 -8.88
N GLU A 34 7.81 3.24 -9.25
CA GLU A 34 7.18 2.90 -10.52
C GLU A 34 5.95 2.05 -10.25
N CYS A 35 4.86 2.28 -10.98
CA CYS A 35 3.71 1.40 -10.95
C CYS A 35 3.36 0.96 -12.37
N LEU A 36 3.27 -0.34 -12.58
CA LEU A 36 2.82 -0.92 -13.83
C LEU A 36 1.33 -1.23 -13.73
N ASN A 37 0.62 -0.96 -14.82
CA ASN A 37 -0.81 -1.14 -14.98
C ASN A 37 -1.68 -0.18 -14.12
N GLU A 38 -1.12 0.92 -13.62
CA GLU A 38 -1.89 1.98 -12.98
C GLU A 38 -2.65 2.84 -14.00
N ASN A 39 -3.81 3.35 -13.61
CA ASN A 39 -4.57 4.31 -14.39
C ASN A 39 -3.91 5.69 -14.28
N GLY A 40 -3.73 6.37 -15.43
CA GLY A 40 -3.10 7.70 -15.48
C GLY A 40 -3.82 8.78 -14.65
N ASN A 41 -5.12 8.60 -14.37
CA ASN A 41 -5.88 9.49 -13.48
C ASN A 41 -5.71 9.14 -11.99
N HIS A 42 -5.41 7.87 -11.68
CA HIS A 42 -5.44 7.29 -10.34
C HIS A 42 -4.10 6.59 -10.06
N THR A 43 -3.07 7.39 -9.83
CA THR A 43 -1.68 6.90 -9.71
C THR A 43 -1.32 6.41 -8.31
N PHE A 44 -0.22 5.68 -8.19
CA PHE A 44 0.31 5.16 -6.93
C PHE A 44 0.52 6.23 -5.85
N VAL A 45 0.79 7.48 -6.26
CA VAL A 45 0.99 8.61 -5.35
C VAL A 45 -0.24 8.83 -4.48
N ASN A 46 -1.44 8.66 -5.06
CA ASN A 46 -2.70 8.81 -4.36
C ASN A 46 -2.84 7.77 -3.24
N ALA A 47 -2.40 6.53 -3.49
CA ALA A 47 -2.49 5.43 -2.53
C ALA A 47 -1.36 5.43 -1.48
N LEU A 48 -0.15 5.87 -1.83
CA LEU A 48 1.00 5.82 -0.94
C LEU A 48 1.20 7.08 -0.10
N LYS A 49 0.88 8.26 -0.65
CA LYS A 49 1.19 9.52 0.00
C LYS A 49 0.24 9.78 1.17
N GLN A 50 0.82 10.07 2.34
CA GLN A 50 0.03 10.46 3.52
C GLN A 50 -0.79 11.72 3.22
N GLY A 51 -2.02 11.77 3.72
CA GLY A 51 -3.01 12.79 3.37
C GLY A 51 -3.83 12.49 2.11
N TYR A 52 -3.22 11.93 1.05
CA TYR A 52 -3.96 11.52 -0.16
C TYR A 52 -4.67 10.18 0.05
N ARG A 53 -4.00 9.22 0.69
CA ARG A 53 -4.56 7.89 1.01
C ARG A 53 -5.75 7.91 1.98
N GLU A 54 -6.02 9.05 2.60
CA GLU A 54 -7.14 9.25 3.51
C GLU A 54 -8.34 9.91 2.81
N ASP A 55 -8.12 10.39 1.58
CA ASP A 55 -9.15 11.01 0.75
C ASP A 55 -9.86 9.93 -0.06
N ASN A 56 -11.18 9.80 0.12
CA ASN A 56 -11.98 8.79 -0.57
C ASN A 56 -12.10 9.05 -2.08
N GLY A 57 -11.71 10.24 -2.57
CA GLY A 57 -11.65 10.54 -4.01
C GLY A 57 -10.32 10.18 -4.66
N LEU A 58 -9.28 9.87 -3.87
CA LEU A 58 -7.94 9.62 -4.36
C LEU A 58 -7.53 8.17 -4.07
N HIS A 59 -7.75 7.31 -5.06
CA HIS A 59 -7.34 5.91 -5.02
C HIS A 59 -6.35 5.60 -6.15
N LEU A 60 -5.70 4.43 -6.03
CA LEU A 60 -4.99 3.78 -7.12
C LEU A 60 -5.98 2.86 -7.83
N GLU A 61 -6.05 2.96 -9.15
CA GLU A 61 -6.91 2.12 -9.98
C GLU A 61 -6.06 1.43 -11.06
N SER A 62 -6.45 0.23 -11.46
CA SER A 62 -5.86 -0.45 -12.60
C SER A 62 -6.46 0.02 -13.92
N ASP A 63 -5.63 0.28 -14.93
CA ASP A 63 -6.08 0.78 -16.25
C ASP A 63 -6.75 -0.32 -17.10
N ALA A 64 -6.16 -1.52 -17.13
CA ALA A 64 -6.55 -2.56 -18.07
C ALA A 64 -6.88 -3.93 -17.43
N ASP A 65 -6.13 -4.34 -16.39
CA ASP A 65 -6.25 -5.67 -15.80
C ASP A 65 -6.23 -5.62 -14.26
N GLU A 66 -6.77 -6.65 -13.62
CA GLU A 66 -6.77 -6.82 -12.15
C GLU A 66 -5.36 -6.97 -11.52
N GLN A 67 -4.32 -6.98 -12.34
CA GLN A 67 -2.93 -7.14 -11.91
C GLN A 67 -2.21 -5.80 -11.89
N LEU A 68 -1.95 -5.28 -10.69
CA LEU A 68 -1.11 -4.10 -10.47
C LEU A 68 0.27 -4.52 -9.94
N LEU A 69 1.32 -3.88 -10.44
CA LEU A 69 2.68 -4.07 -9.92
C LEU A 69 3.23 -2.74 -9.45
N LEU A 70 3.47 -2.63 -8.16
CA LEU A 70 4.01 -1.43 -7.54
C LEU A 70 5.43 -1.67 -7.06
N PHE A 71 6.36 -0.89 -7.58
CA PHE A 71 7.78 -0.92 -7.24
C PHE A 71 8.11 0.27 -6.34
N ILE A 72 8.44 0.00 -5.08
CA ILE A 72 8.70 1.01 -4.06
C ILE A 72 10.16 0.89 -3.60
N PRO A 73 11.09 1.66 -4.18
CA PRO A 73 12.44 1.77 -3.66
C PRO A 73 12.46 2.62 -2.38
N PHE A 74 13.37 2.27 -1.48
CA PHE A 74 13.63 3.00 -0.24
C PHE A 74 15.03 3.61 -0.29
N ASN A 75 15.15 4.86 0.17
CA ASN A 75 16.43 5.58 0.28
C ASN A 75 17.37 4.95 1.34
N GLN A 76 16.80 4.19 2.28
CA GLN A 76 17.53 3.53 3.35
C GLN A 76 17.04 2.09 3.54
N VAL A 77 17.86 1.28 4.23
CA VAL A 77 17.47 -0.09 4.56
C VAL A 77 16.37 -0.04 5.64
N VAL A 78 15.18 -0.53 5.31
CA VAL A 78 14.03 -0.58 6.23
C VAL A 78 13.69 -2.03 6.60
N LYS A 79 13.00 -2.17 7.74
CA LYS A 79 12.47 -3.45 8.23
C LYS A 79 10.96 -3.46 8.05
N LEU A 80 10.48 -4.29 7.12
CA LEU A 80 9.05 -4.45 6.86
C LEU A 80 8.50 -5.50 7.84
N HIS A 81 7.69 -5.04 8.79
CA HIS A 81 7.06 -5.89 9.80
C HIS A 81 5.61 -6.22 9.47
N SER A 82 4.86 -5.19 9.08
CA SER A 82 3.42 -5.29 8.78
C SER A 82 3.10 -4.48 7.53
N LEU A 83 2.06 -4.88 6.82
CA LEU A 83 1.53 -4.17 5.66
C LEU A 83 0.09 -3.74 5.96
N ILE A 84 -0.24 -2.49 5.68
CA ILE A 84 -1.60 -1.99 5.79
C ILE A 84 -2.06 -1.59 4.40
N ILE A 85 -3.21 -2.11 4.00
CA ILE A 85 -3.83 -1.80 2.71
C ILE A 85 -5.26 -1.36 2.98
N ARG A 86 -5.77 -0.46 2.17
CA ARG A 86 -7.17 -0.07 2.22
C ARG A 86 -7.74 -0.10 0.81
N GLY A 87 -8.97 -0.53 0.71
CA GLY A 87 -9.68 -0.57 -0.56
C GLY A 87 -11.12 -1.00 -0.37
N PRO A 88 -11.98 -0.73 -1.37
CA PRO A 88 -13.32 -1.28 -1.40
C PRO A 88 -13.27 -2.82 -1.40
N PRO A 89 -14.27 -3.51 -0.83
CA PRO A 89 -14.27 -4.97 -0.73
C PRO A 89 -14.37 -5.68 -2.07
N GLU A 90 -14.94 -5.03 -3.09
CA GLU A 90 -15.15 -5.60 -4.43
C GLU A 90 -13.96 -5.34 -5.37
N GLU A 91 -13.34 -4.17 -5.28
CA GLU A 91 -12.22 -3.75 -6.16
C GLU A 91 -10.86 -3.73 -5.44
N GLY A 92 -10.82 -4.15 -4.17
CA GLY A 92 -9.61 -4.23 -3.39
C GLY A 92 -8.71 -5.40 -3.81
N PRO A 93 -7.39 -5.31 -3.57
CA PRO A 93 -6.46 -6.36 -3.94
C PRO A 93 -6.77 -7.63 -3.13
N ARG A 94 -7.01 -8.76 -3.81
CA ARG A 94 -7.26 -10.05 -3.13
C ARG A 94 -5.99 -10.76 -2.70
N THR A 95 -4.98 -10.76 -3.57
CA THR A 95 -3.71 -11.45 -3.34
C THR A 95 -2.55 -10.50 -3.57
N LEU A 96 -1.70 -10.38 -2.56
CA LEU A 96 -0.55 -9.50 -2.56
C LEU A 96 0.70 -10.36 -2.53
N LYS A 97 1.51 -10.24 -3.57
CA LYS A 97 2.81 -10.91 -3.64
C LYS A 97 3.88 -9.87 -3.34
N LEU A 98 4.62 -10.09 -2.27
CA LEU A 98 5.70 -9.20 -1.87
C LEU A 98 7.03 -9.72 -2.37
N PHE A 99 7.78 -8.84 -3.01
CA PHE A 99 9.13 -9.08 -3.49
C PHE A 99 10.04 -8.05 -2.84
N ALA A 100 11.17 -8.48 -2.31
CA ALA A 100 12.14 -7.60 -1.68
C ALA A 100 13.54 -7.86 -2.22
N ASN A 101 14.31 -6.78 -2.33
CA ASN A 101 15.66 -6.66 -2.87
C ASN A 101 15.77 -7.10 -4.33
N ARG A 102 14.75 -6.84 -5.14
CA ARG A 102 14.71 -7.24 -6.57
C ARG A 102 14.63 -6.00 -7.46
N PRO A 103 15.67 -5.67 -8.24
CA PRO A 103 15.55 -4.60 -9.23
C PRO A 103 14.70 -5.07 -10.43
N ASN A 104 13.94 -4.15 -11.03
CA ASN A 104 13.24 -4.35 -12.31
C ASN A 104 12.31 -5.57 -12.33
N MET A 105 11.36 -5.65 -11.39
CA MET A 105 10.34 -6.69 -11.42
C MET A 105 9.22 -6.32 -12.40
N GLY A 106 9.11 -7.05 -13.50
CA GLY A 106 7.95 -7.00 -14.39
C GLY A 106 6.98 -8.17 -14.16
N PHE A 107 5.83 -8.13 -14.83
CA PHE A 107 4.82 -9.21 -14.78
C PHE A 107 5.37 -10.59 -15.17
N SER A 108 6.35 -10.65 -16.09
CA SER A 108 7.04 -11.89 -16.44
C SER A 108 7.89 -12.41 -15.29
N ASN A 109 8.62 -11.53 -14.59
CA ASN A 109 9.49 -11.91 -13.48
C ASN A 109 8.70 -12.34 -12.24
N VAL A 110 7.60 -11.68 -11.89
CA VAL A 110 6.77 -12.07 -10.73
C VAL A 110 6.12 -13.44 -10.88
N THR A 111 6.05 -13.95 -12.11
CA THR A 111 5.52 -15.28 -12.43
C THR A 111 6.61 -16.36 -12.35
N ASP A 112 7.84 -16.01 -12.73
CA ASP A 112 8.99 -16.92 -12.74
C ASP A 112 9.66 -17.03 -11.35
N TYR A 113 9.77 -15.91 -10.63
CA TYR A 113 10.41 -15.86 -9.31
C TYR A 113 9.42 -16.09 -8.17
N PRO A 114 9.78 -16.90 -7.16
CA PRO A 114 8.93 -17.05 -5.98
C PRO A 114 8.88 -15.75 -5.19
N ALA A 115 7.66 -15.33 -4.81
CA ALA A 115 7.46 -14.20 -3.92
C ALA A 115 8.11 -14.47 -2.55
N ASN A 116 8.71 -13.43 -1.95
CA ASN A 116 9.25 -13.53 -0.59
C ASN A 116 8.13 -13.89 0.38
N ASP A 117 6.98 -13.24 0.22
CA ASP A 117 5.78 -13.52 0.98
C ASP A 117 4.54 -13.33 0.10
N THR A 118 3.48 -14.07 0.40
CA THR A 118 2.20 -13.95 -0.30
C THR A 118 1.11 -13.83 0.74
N VAL A 119 0.38 -12.74 0.67
CA VAL A 119 -0.67 -12.37 1.61
C VAL A 119 -1.98 -12.41 0.87
N VAL A 120 -2.96 -13.10 1.44
CA VAL A 120 -4.34 -13.03 0.98
C VAL A 120 -5.03 -11.96 1.82
N ALA A 121 -5.51 -10.90 1.19
CA ALA A 121 -6.23 -9.84 1.87
C ALA A 121 -7.68 -10.27 2.11
N SER A 122 -8.09 -10.23 3.38
CA SER A 122 -9.48 -10.41 3.81
C SER A 122 -10.18 -9.05 3.86
N LEU A 123 -11.51 -9.07 3.97
CA LEU A 123 -12.33 -7.86 4.16
C LEU A 123 -11.79 -6.94 5.26
N GLU A 124 -11.41 -7.53 6.39
CA GLU A 124 -10.86 -6.81 7.54
C GLU A 124 -9.52 -6.12 7.22
N ASN A 125 -8.71 -6.72 6.34
CA ASN A 125 -7.45 -6.11 5.91
C ASN A 125 -7.72 -4.91 5.01
N LEU A 126 -8.73 -5.00 4.13
CA LEU A 126 -9.16 -3.91 3.25
C LEU A 126 -9.77 -2.71 4.02
N GLU A 127 -10.24 -2.93 5.25
CA GLU A 127 -10.63 -1.85 6.17
C GLU A 127 -9.42 -1.14 6.81
N GLY A 128 -8.19 -1.57 6.51
CA GLY A 128 -6.96 -0.99 7.04
C GLY A 128 -6.42 -1.69 8.28
N LYS A 129 -6.76 -2.97 8.49
CA LYS A 129 -6.08 -3.76 9.51
C LYS A 129 -4.66 -4.11 9.08
N PRO A 130 -3.69 -4.05 10.01
CA PRO A 130 -2.31 -4.42 9.75
C PRO A 130 -2.18 -5.92 9.52
N ILE A 131 -1.67 -6.27 8.35
CA ILE A 131 -1.33 -7.63 7.95
C ILE A 131 0.09 -7.93 8.45
N PRO A 132 0.27 -8.86 9.40
CA PRO A 132 1.61 -9.25 9.84
C PRO A 132 2.33 -9.99 8.72
N LEU A 133 3.49 -9.47 8.30
CA LEU A 133 4.34 -10.11 7.31
C LEU A 133 5.40 -10.99 8.00
N LYS A 134 6.03 -11.86 7.22
CA LYS A 134 7.22 -12.60 7.69
C LYS A 134 8.44 -11.69 7.78
N TYR A 135 8.51 -10.87 8.83
CA TYR A 135 9.58 -9.88 9.06
C TYR A 135 11.01 -10.45 8.97
N VAL A 136 11.18 -11.75 9.22
CA VAL A 136 12.46 -12.47 9.03
C VAL A 136 12.97 -12.44 7.59
N LYS A 137 12.07 -12.40 6.60
CA LYS A 137 12.40 -12.27 5.17
C LYS A 137 12.58 -10.82 4.73
N PHE A 138 12.16 -9.87 5.58
CA PHE A 138 12.17 -8.44 5.30
C PHE A 138 13.01 -7.65 6.33
N GLN A 139 14.10 -8.26 6.81
CA GLN A 139 15.05 -7.61 7.75
C GLN A 139 15.85 -6.47 7.13
N ASN A 140 16.10 -6.54 5.82
CA ASN A 140 16.92 -5.57 5.10
C ASN A 140 16.29 -5.30 3.74
N VAL A 141 15.25 -4.47 3.68
CA VAL A 141 14.58 -4.11 2.43
C VAL A 141 15.11 -2.76 1.95
N ARG A 142 15.62 -2.72 0.72
CA ARG A 142 16.03 -1.48 0.05
C ARG A 142 15.13 -1.13 -1.14
N ARG A 143 14.52 -2.13 -1.75
CA ARG A 143 13.66 -2.09 -2.93
C ARG A 143 13.00 -3.45 -3.08
#